data_AF-A0A1V2YBU2-F1
#
_entry.id   AF-A0A1V2YBU2-F1
#
_cell.length_a   1.000
_cell.length_b   1.000
_cell.length_c   1.000
_cell.angle_alpha   90.00
_cell.angle_beta   90.00
_cell.angle_gamma   90.00
#
_symmetry.space_group_name_H-M   'P 1'
#
loop_
_entity.id
_entity.type
_entity.pdbx_description
1 polymer ?
#
loop_
_entity_poly.entity_id
_entity_poly.type
_entity_poly.pdbx_seq_one_letter_code
_entity_poly.pdbx_strand_id
1 'polypeptide(L)'
;MNSKGFTLLECVISCTLLSIVLLAINSIDVYGKYSERYTQELYDSKVNIIYNFLENRIATSSNIDINLKSGIEVTYENEITEEAINYIDCYFTDLDQWGRLVLSSSTVYYRAKLSSSTQNTIESGMQSCTLIKQGNSSIVTIKYVVSGTATYFTFDLSGRGLDG
;
A
#
# COMPACT_ATOMS: atom_id res chain seq x y z
N MET A 1 -35.42 43.10 -47.85
CA MET A 1 -35.34 41.83 -47.10
C MET A 1 -34.07 41.13 -47.52
N ASN A 2 -32.99 41.24 -46.72
CA ASN A 2 -31.70 40.63 -47.03
C ASN A 2 -31.66 39.21 -46.43
N SER A 3 -31.93 38.18 -47.22
CA SER A 3 -31.56 36.82 -46.83
C SER A 3 -30.10 36.60 -47.19
N LYS A 4 -29.20 36.82 -46.23
CA LYS A 4 -27.82 36.34 -46.31
C LYS A 4 -27.86 34.81 -46.17
N GLY A 5 -27.90 34.11 -47.29
CA GLY A 5 -27.79 32.65 -47.32
C GLY A 5 -26.38 32.22 -46.92
N PHE A 6 -26.29 31.17 -46.10
CA PHE A 6 -25.01 30.51 -45.80
C PHE A 6 -24.34 30.07 -47.10
N THR A 7 -23.08 30.42 -47.28
CA THR A 7 -22.32 30.01 -48.46
C THR A 7 -21.89 28.55 -48.32
N LEU A 8 -21.84 27.82 -49.44
CA LEU A 8 -21.35 26.43 -49.50
C LEU A 8 -19.98 26.26 -48.81
N LEU A 9 -19.14 27.29 -48.87
CA LEU A 9 -17.85 27.35 -48.21
C LEU A 9 -17.98 27.27 -46.67
N GLU A 10 -18.91 28.01 -46.07
CA GLU A 10 -19.17 27.98 -44.63
C GLU A 10 -19.67 26.60 -44.18
N CYS A 11 -20.43 25.91 -45.03
CA CYS A 11 -20.91 24.55 -44.76
C CYS A 11 -19.75 23.54 -44.76
N VAL A 12 -18.86 23.61 -45.75
CA VAL A 12 -17.67 22.73 -45.83
C VAL A 12 -16.73 22.95 -44.64
N ILE A 13 -16.47 24.21 -44.29
CA ILE A 13 -15.62 24.54 -43.13
C ILE A 13 -16.26 24.00 -41.83
N SER A 14 -17.57 24.15 -41.66
CA SER A 14 -18.29 23.64 -40.49
C SER A 14 -18.25 22.10 -40.39
N CYS A 15 -18.46 21.39 -41.50
CA CYS A 15 -18.39 19.93 -41.54
C CYS A 15 -16.97 19.40 -41.27
N THR A 16 -15.95 20.12 -41.75
CA THR A 16 -14.54 19.76 -41.53
C THR A 16 -14.16 19.95 -40.06
N LEU A 17 -14.56 21.08 -39.45
CA LEU A 17 -14.36 21.33 -38.03
C LEU A 17 -15.08 20.29 -37.15
N LEU A 18 -16.34 19.95 -37.50
CA LEU A 18 -17.09 18.92 -36.77
C LEU A 18 -16.38 17.56 -36.83
N SER A 19 -15.84 17.21 -37.99
CA SER A 19 -15.11 15.94 -38.20
C SER A 19 -13.80 15.90 -37.40
N ILE A 20 -13.06 17.01 -37.35
CA ILE A 20 -11.84 17.13 -36.53
C ILE A 20 -12.17 17.00 -35.05
N VAL A 21 -13.24 17.64 -34.58
CA VAL A 21 -13.68 17.54 -33.18
C VAL A 21 -14.10 16.10 -32.83
N LEU A 22 -14.84 15.42 -33.72
CA LEU A 22 -15.24 14.02 -33.50
C LEU A 22 -14.04 13.06 -33.47
N LEU A 23 -13.04 13.26 -34.35
CA LEU A 23 -11.80 12.50 -34.33
C LEU A 23 -10.97 12.77 -33.07
N ALA A 24 -10.93 14.04 -32.61
CA ALA A 24 -10.28 14.40 -31.36
C ALA A 24 -10.96 13.75 -30.15
N ILE A 25 -12.30 13.70 -30.11
CA ILE A 25 -13.06 13.02 -29.05
C ILE A 25 -12.78 11.52 -29.05
N ASN A 26 -12.74 10.87 -30.22
CA ASN A 26 -12.38 9.44 -30.33
C ASN A 26 -10.92 9.14 -29.96
N SER A 27 -10.04 10.14 -29.97
CA SER A 27 -8.64 10.00 -29.53
C SER A 27 -8.45 10.16 -28.02
N ILE A 28 -9.48 10.60 -27.28
CA ILE A 28 -9.43 10.72 -25.83
C ILE A 28 -10.03 9.45 -25.23
N ASP A 29 -9.17 8.53 -24.80
CA ASP A 29 -9.60 7.37 -24.03
C ASP A 29 -9.98 7.78 -22.60
N VAL A 30 -11.20 8.30 -22.45
CA VAL A 30 -11.76 8.73 -21.16
C VAL A 30 -11.99 7.52 -20.24
N TYR A 31 -12.37 6.37 -20.80
CA TYR A 31 -12.64 5.14 -20.03
C TYR A 31 -11.35 4.54 -19.47
N GLY A 32 -10.29 4.46 -20.28
CA GLY A 32 -8.97 4.03 -19.82
C GLY A 32 -8.46 4.91 -18.67
N LYS A 33 -8.52 6.24 -18.84
CA LYS A 33 -8.09 7.19 -17.79
C LYS A 33 -8.94 7.09 -16.51
N TYR A 34 -10.25 6.88 -16.63
CA TYR A 34 -11.12 6.70 -15.47
C TYR A 34 -10.83 5.38 -14.74
N SER A 35 -10.64 4.29 -15.49
CA SER A 35 -10.30 2.98 -14.96
C SER A 35 -8.93 2.99 -14.24
N GLU A 36 -7.94 3.65 -14.83
CA GLU A 36 -6.62 3.85 -14.20
C GLU A 36 -6.74 4.61 -12.88
N ARG A 37 -7.47 5.74 -12.88
CA ARG A 37 -7.69 6.54 -11.67
C ARG A 37 -8.41 5.75 -10.59
N TYR A 38 -9.46 5.02 -10.94
CA TYR A 38 -10.19 4.18 -10.00
C TYR A 38 -9.29 3.09 -9.39
N THR A 39 -8.45 2.46 -10.22
CA THR A 39 -7.50 1.44 -9.75
C THR A 39 -6.45 2.04 -8.81
N GLN A 40 -5.96 3.24 -9.11
CA GLN A 40 -5.04 3.98 -8.25
C GLN A 40 -5.68 4.36 -6.91
N GLU A 41 -6.91 4.88 -6.91
CA GLU A 41 -7.64 5.23 -5.68
C GLU A 41 -7.87 4.00 -4.78
N LEU A 42 -8.17 2.83 -5.38
CA LEU A 42 -8.28 1.58 -4.63
C LEU A 42 -6.93 1.13 -4.04
N TYR A 43 -5.84 1.29 -4.79
CA TYR A 43 -4.49 1.00 -4.30
C TYR A 43 -4.12 1.91 -3.12
N ASP A 44 -4.28 3.23 -3.28
CA ASP A 44 -3.95 4.22 -2.24
C ASP A 44 -4.78 3.99 -0.98
N SER A 45 -6.07 3.64 -1.14
CA SER A 45 -6.95 3.28 -0.02
C SER A 45 -6.44 2.06 0.75
N LYS A 46 -6.05 0.99 0.05
CA LYS A 46 -5.48 -0.21 0.69
C LYS A 46 -4.17 0.10 1.42
N VAL A 47 -3.27 0.84 0.77
CA VAL A 47 -2.00 1.25 1.37
C VAL A 47 -2.23 2.05 2.64
N ASN A 48 -3.15 3.03 2.62
CA ASN A 48 -3.49 3.83 3.80
C ASN A 48 -4.08 2.98 4.93
N ILE A 49 -4.96 2.03 4.64
CA ILE A 49 -5.52 1.12 5.65
C ILE A 49 -4.41 0.29 6.30
N ILE A 50 -3.50 -0.27 5.49
CA ILE A 50 -2.37 -1.07 5.98
C ILE A 50 -1.40 -0.21 6.79
N TYR A 51 -1.04 0.97 6.29
CA TYR A 51 -0.14 1.90 6.98
C TYR A 51 -0.70 2.29 8.34
N ASN A 52 -1.95 2.77 8.38
CA ASN A 52 -2.60 3.16 9.62
C ASN A 52 -2.75 1.97 10.58
N PHE A 53 -2.98 0.77 10.06
CA PHE A 53 -2.99 -0.43 10.87
C PHE A 53 -1.63 -0.68 11.53
N LEU A 54 -0.54 -0.72 10.74
CA LEU A 54 0.81 -0.93 11.26
C LEU A 54 1.20 0.17 12.26
N GLU A 55 0.96 1.43 11.92
CA GLU A 55 1.23 2.59 12.78
C GLU A 55 0.53 2.46 14.13
N ASN A 56 -0.78 2.22 14.12
CA ASN A 56 -1.56 2.05 15.36
C ASN A 56 -1.05 0.87 16.18
N ARG A 57 -0.80 -0.28 15.55
CA ARG A 57 -0.38 -1.49 16.25
C ARG A 57 1.01 -1.35 16.85
N ILE A 58 1.95 -0.75 16.15
CA ILE A 58 3.28 -0.45 16.69
C ILE A 58 3.20 0.57 17.82
N ALA A 59 2.39 1.62 17.67
CA ALA A 59 2.20 2.64 18.70
C ALA A 59 1.62 2.08 20.02
N THR A 60 0.68 1.14 19.95
CA THR A 60 0.06 0.53 21.15
C THR A 60 0.81 -0.70 21.68
N SER A 61 1.87 -1.14 21.01
CA SER A 61 2.68 -2.27 21.45
C SER A 61 3.67 -1.85 22.53
N SER A 62 3.70 -2.59 23.62
CA SER A 62 4.73 -2.46 24.67
C SER A 62 5.99 -3.25 24.36
N ASN A 63 5.86 -4.34 23.60
CA ASN A 63 6.97 -5.16 23.12
C ASN A 63 6.68 -5.66 21.70
N ILE A 64 7.72 -5.74 20.89
CA ILE A 64 7.70 -6.14 19.48
C ILE A 64 8.88 -7.08 19.25
N ASP A 65 8.57 -8.33 18.91
CA ASP A 65 9.56 -9.35 18.54
C ASP A 65 9.39 -9.68 17.04
N ILE A 66 10.50 -9.70 16.30
CA ILE A 66 10.51 -9.91 14.86
C ILE A 66 11.31 -11.17 14.55
N ASN A 67 10.61 -12.18 14.03
CA ASN A 67 11.22 -13.43 13.62
C ASN A 67 11.43 -13.46 12.11
N LEU A 68 12.67 -13.65 11.68
CA LEU A 68 13.04 -13.79 10.27
C LEU A 68 13.00 -15.25 9.82
N LYS A 69 12.70 -15.48 8.54
CA LYS A 69 12.69 -16.83 7.96
C LYS A 69 14.05 -17.51 7.97
N SER A 70 15.13 -16.74 7.90
CA SER A 70 16.50 -17.23 8.01
C SER A 70 16.86 -17.67 9.43
N GLY A 71 16.06 -17.30 10.44
CA GLY A 71 16.36 -17.55 11.85
C GLY A 71 17.39 -16.59 12.45
N ILE A 72 17.83 -15.58 11.68
CA ILE A 72 18.66 -14.49 12.19
C ILE A 72 17.84 -13.71 13.23
N GLU A 73 18.41 -13.55 14.42
CA GLU A 73 17.83 -12.74 15.49
C GLU A 73 17.95 -11.25 15.15
N VAL A 74 16.93 -10.46 15.47
CA VAL A 74 16.93 -9.01 15.19
C VAL A 74 17.34 -8.28 16.47
N THR A 75 18.60 -7.86 16.56
CA THR A 75 19.16 -7.14 17.72
C THR A 75 19.54 -5.70 17.34
N TYR A 76 20.01 -4.91 18.30
CA TYR A 76 20.42 -3.52 18.02
C TYR A 76 21.62 -3.46 17.06
N GLU A 77 22.60 -4.34 17.23
CA GLU A 77 23.92 -4.28 16.60
C GLU A 77 23.90 -4.73 15.13
N ASN A 78 23.07 -5.72 14.81
CA ASN A 78 23.13 -6.40 13.54
C ASN A 78 22.40 -5.64 12.41
N GLU A 79 23.00 -5.72 11.22
CA GLU A 79 22.46 -5.17 9.97
C GLU A 79 21.68 -6.26 9.23
N ILE A 80 20.55 -5.87 8.65
CA ILE A 80 19.66 -6.73 7.86
C ILE A 80 19.39 -6.00 6.56
N THR A 81 19.97 -6.49 5.46
CA THR A 81 19.93 -5.81 4.16
C THR A 81 18.61 -5.99 3.43
N GLU A 82 17.96 -7.16 3.51
CA GLU A 82 16.58 -7.43 3.08
C GLU A 82 16.23 -8.89 3.38
N GLU A 83 15.59 -9.18 4.52
CA GLU A 83 15.30 -10.57 4.93
C GLU A 83 13.80 -10.82 5.03
N ALA A 84 13.35 -11.98 4.56
CA ALA A 84 11.93 -12.34 4.62
C ALA A 84 11.48 -12.53 6.08
N ILE A 85 10.38 -11.89 6.45
CA ILE A 85 9.81 -12.00 7.79
C ILE A 85 8.95 -13.27 7.88
N ASN A 86 9.06 -13.99 9.00
CA ASN A 86 8.22 -15.14 9.34
C ASN A 86 7.01 -14.71 10.19
N TYR A 87 7.24 -13.91 11.23
CA TYR A 87 6.17 -13.27 11.99
C TYR A 87 6.70 -12.06 12.77
N ILE A 88 5.78 -11.17 13.15
CA ILE A 88 5.98 -10.08 14.09
C ILE A 88 5.01 -10.29 15.24
N ASP A 89 5.56 -10.47 16.43
CA ASP A 89 4.81 -10.57 17.67
C ASP A 89 4.68 -9.19 18.31
N CYS A 90 3.45 -8.80 18.66
CA CYS A 90 3.16 -7.52 19.29
C CYS A 90 2.41 -7.75 20.59
N TYR A 91 2.92 -7.23 21.70
CA TYR A 91 2.18 -7.21 22.96
C TYR A 91 1.40 -5.90 23.09
N PHE A 92 0.09 -5.98 22.84
CA PHE A 92 -0.80 -4.83 22.85
C PHE A 92 -1.18 -4.41 24.27
N THR A 93 -1.15 -3.12 24.53
CA THR A 93 -1.59 -2.54 25.81
C THR A 93 -3.09 -2.25 25.84
N ASP A 94 -3.71 -2.08 24.67
CA ASP A 94 -5.14 -1.77 24.49
C ASP A 94 -6.05 -3.00 24.58
N LEU A 95 -5.48 -4.20 24.59
CA LEU A 95 -6.19 -5.47 24.68
C LEU A 95 -5.51 -6.32 25.76
N ASP A 96 -6.26 -6.95 26.65
CA ASP A 96 -5.76 -7.97 27.62
C ASP A 96 -5.23 -9.26 26.91
N GLN A 97 -4.88 -9.17 25.63
CA GLN A 97 -4.54 -10.30 24.77
C GLN A 97 -3.31 -9.97 23.93
N TRP A 98 -2.45 -10.99 23.82
CA TRP A 98 -1.37 -11.04 22.85
C TRP A 98 -1.98 -11.04 21.45
N GLY A 99 -1.42 -10.27 20.53
CA GLY A 99 -1.76 -10.45 19.13
C GLY A 99 -0.52 -10.57 18.26
N ARG A 100 -0.64 -11.42 17.25
CA ARG A 100 0.48 -11.84 16.42
C ARG A 100 0.17 -11.51 14.97
N LEU A 101 1.04 -10.72 14.35
CA LEU A 101 1.06 -10.55 12.91
C LEU A 101 1.93 -11.65 12.30
N VAL A 102 1.32 -12.74 11.86
CA VAL A 102 2.02 -13.84 11.21
C VAL A 102 2.21 -13.52 9.73
N LEU A 103 3.43 -13.68 9.22
CA LEU A 103 3.79 -13.48 7.82
C LEU A 103 4.24 -14.82 7.23
N SER A 104 3.28 -15.71 6.93
CA SER A 104 3.59 -17.07 6.45
C SER A 104 3.53 -17.13 4.94
N SER A 105 4.65 -17.41 4.29
CA SER A 105 4.68 -17.94 2.91
C SER A 105 3.83 -17.17 1.89
N SER A 106 3.84 -15.83 1.95
CA SER A 106 3.05 -14.88 1.13
C SER A 106 1.63 -14.58 1.61
N THR A 107 1.23 -15.15 2.75
CA THR A 107 -0.04 -14.87 3.42
C THR A 107 0.24 -14.13 4.71
N VAL A 108 -0.36 -12.95 4.85
CA VAL A 108 -0.40 -12.22 6.12
C VAL A 108 -1.61 -12.72 6.88
N TYR A 109 -1.43 -13.05 8.16
CA TYR A 109 -2.50 -13.44 9.05
C TYR A 109 -2.39 -12.65 10.34
N TYR A 110 -3.49 -12.04 10.77
CA TYR A 110 -3.50 -11.29 12.01
C TYR A 110 -4.33 -12.01 13.08
N ARG A 111 -3.65 -12.39 14.17
CA ARG A 111 -4.27 -13.03 15.33
C ARG A 111 -4.63 -11.98 16.38
N ALA A 112 -5.76 -11.31 16.20
CA ALA A 112 -6.49 -10.62 17.28
C ALA A 112 -7.93 -10.30 16.84
N LYS A 113 -8.79 -9.82 17.75
CA LYS A 113 -10.14 -9.35 17.39
C LYS A 113 -10.07 -8.03 16.62
N LEU A 114 -10.02 -8.10 15.29
CA LEU A 114 -10.28 -6.96 14.39
C LEU A 114 -11.69 -7.03 13.82
N SER A 115 -12.16 -5.91 13.27
CA SER A 115 -13.28 -5.96 12.32
C SER A 115 -12.88 -6.81 11.10
N SER A 116 -13.82 -7.62 10.60
CA SER A 116 -13.58 -8.52 9.48
C SER A 116 -13.12 -7.80 8.20
N SER A 117 -13.57 -6.57 7.96
CA SER A 117 -13.16 -5.76 6.81
C SER A 117 -11.70 -5.34 6.86
N THR A 118 -11.22 -4.91 8.03
CA THR A 118 -9.82 -4.54 8.25
C THR A 118 -8.92 -5.76 8.13
N GLN A 119 -9.30 -6.87 8.77
CA GLN A 119 -8.59 -8.13 8.67
C GLN A 119 -8.45 -8.57 7.20
N ASN A 120 -9.56 -8.65 6.46
CA ASN A 120 -9.53 -9.04 5.05
C ASN A 120 -8.64 -8.11 4.20
N THR A 121 -8.65 -6.80 4.45
CA THR A 121 -7.82 -5.84 3.70
C THR A 121 -6.34 -6.04 3.97
N ILE A 122 -5.95 -6.34 5.20
CA ILE A 122 -4.56 -6.61 5.58
C ILE A 122 -4.11 -7.95 5.00
N GLU A 123 -4.89 -9.01 5.24
CA GLU A 123 -4.55 -10.39 4.85
C GLU A 123 -4.47 -10.57 3.32
N SER A 124 -5.35 -9.88 2.57
CA SER A 124 -5.34 -9.93 1.09
C SER A 124 -4.51 -8.83 0.43
N GLY A 125 -4.22 -7.74 1.16
CA GLY A 125 -3.59 -6.54 0.62
C GLY A 125 -2.06 -6.55 0.72
N MET A 126 -1.50 -7.13 1.78
CA MET A 126 -0.06 -7.27 1.94
C MET A 126 0.44 -8.57 1.32
N GLN A 127 1.33 -8.45 0.36
CA GLN A 127 2.07 -9.56 -0.27
C GLN A 127 3.55 -9.38 0.06
N SER A 128 4.28 -10.48 0.27
CA SER A 128 5.74 -10.53 0.49
C SER A 128 6.30 -9.45 1.44
N CYS A 129 6.61 -9.81 2.67
CA CYS A 129 7.15 -8.86 3.66
C CYS A 129 8.62 -9.17 3.96
N THR A 130 9.44 -8.14 3.85
CA THR A 130 10.88 -8.19 4.16
C THR A 130 11.25 -7.11 5.16
N LEU A 131 12.26 -7.39 5.97
CA LEU A 131 12.81 -6.47 6.95
C LEU A 131 14.10 -5.88 6.41
N ILE A 132 14.28 -4.59 6.62
CA ILE A 132 15.52 -3.86 6.39
C ILE A 132 15.86 -3.11 7.67
N LYS A 133 17.11 -3.23 8.13
CA LYS A 133 17.59 -2.58 9.34
C LYS A 133 19.08 -2.29 9.21
N GLN A 134 19.51 -1.10 9.60
CA GLN A 134 20.93 -0.79 9.72
C GLN A 134 21.50 -1.31 11.04
N GLY A 135 22.77 -1.72 11.03
CA GLY A 135 23.47 -2.07 12.27
C GLY A 135 23.57 -0.87 13.22
N ASN A 136 23.53 -1.13 14.52
CA ASN A 136 23.54 -0.11 15.58
C ASN A 136 22.42 0.94 15.44
N SER A 137 21.24 0.50 15.03
CA SER A 137 20.06 1.34 14.87
C SER A 137 18.85 0.64 15.43
N SER A 138 17.97 1.39 16.09
CA SER A 138 16.66 0.93 16.51
C SER A 138 15.59 1.08 15.43
N ILE A 139 15.93 1.76 14.33
CA ILE A 139 15.03 2.04 13.22
C ILE A 139 14.98 0.82 12.31
N VAL A 140 13.76 0.37 12.03
CA VAL A 140 13.48 -0.80 11.21
C VAL A 140 12.47 -0.42 10.14
N THR A 141 12.66 -0.96 8.94
CA THR A 141 11.76 -0.78 7.80
C THR A 141 11.19 -2.11 7.37
N ILE A 142 9.87 -2.20 7.31
CA ILE A 142 9.18 -3.29 6.64
C ILE A 142 8.90 -2.85 5.21
N LYS A 143 9.44 -3.61 4.26
CA LYS A 143 9.11 -3.51 2.83
C LYS A 143 8.05 -4.56 2.51
N TYR A 144 6.93 -4.14 1.95
CA TYR A 144 5.80 -5.00 1.60
C TYR A 144 5.23 -4.62 0.24
N VAL A 145 4.57 -5.56 -0.44
CA VAL A 145 3.98 -5.35 -1.76
C VAL A 145 2.46 -5.27 -1.65
N VAL A 146 1.86 -4.26 -2.28
CA VAL A 146 0.40 -4.14 -2.42
C VAL A 146 0.09 -4.04 -3.91
N SER A 147 -0.75 -4.95 -4.42
CA SER A 147 -1.13 -4.99 -5.84
C SER A 147 0.05 -4.92 -6.83
N GLY A 148 1.20 -5.54 -6.49
CA GLY A 148 2.41 -5.53 -7.33
C GLY A 148 3.35 -4.34 -7.14
N THR A 149 3.00 -3.36 -6.30
CA THR A 149 3.84 -2.19 -6.01
C THR A 149 4.46 -2.30 -4.63
N ALA A 150 5.76 -2.02 -4.51
CA ALA A 150 6.46 -2.02 -3.23
C ALA A 150 6.19 -0.75 -2.42
N THR A 151 5.92 -0.94 -1.13
CA THR A 151 5.64 0.09 -0.13
C THR A 151 6.50 -0.16 1.10
N TYR A 152 6.77 0.90 1.86
CA TYR A 152 7.68 0.88 3.00
C TYR A 152 6.99 1.46 4.22
N PHE A 153 7.18 0.81 5.36
CA PHE A 153 6.76 1.30 6.67
C PHE A 153 7.96 1.28 7.61
N THR A 154 8.36 2.44 8.09
CA THR A 154 9.53 2.62 8.95
C THR A 154 9.09 3.02 10.36
N PHE A 155 9.67 2.39 11.37
CA PHE A 155 9.34 2.63 12.76
C PHE A 155 10.54 2.39 13.68
N ASP A 156 10.45 2.91 14.90
CA ASP A 156 11.48 2.83 15.92
C ASP A 156 11.14 1.77 16.97
N LEU A 157 12.04 0.80 17.18
CA LEU A 157 11.91 -0.25 18.18
C LEU A 157 12.52 0.10 19.54
N SER A 158 13.08 1.29 19.72
CA SER A 158 13.70 1.72 20.99
C SER A 158 12.80 1.46 22.19
N GLY A 159 13.31 0.69 23.16
CA GLY A 159 12.61 0.36 24.42
C GLY A 159 11.38 -0.52 24.26
N ARG A 160 11.17 -1.12 23.08
CA ARG A 160 10.02 -1.99 22.75
C ARG A 160 10.43 -3.24 21.97
N GLY A 161 11.71 -3.54 21.86
CA GLY A 161 12.24 -4.66 21.09
C GLY A 161 13.75 -4.52 20.90
N LEU A 162 14.34 -5.44 20.12
CA LEU A 162 15.79 -5.54 19.87
C LEU A 162 16.63 -5.92 21.10
N ASP A 163 15.98 -6.49 22.13
CA ASP A 163 16.67 -7.01 23.31
C ASP A 163 17.47 -8.26 22.90
N GLY A 164 18.77 -8.23 23.18
CA GLY A 164 19.68 -9.39 23.13
C GLY A 164 20.00 -9.90 24.52
#